data_AF-A0A1V5XML0-F1
#
_entry.id   AF-A0A1V5XML0-F1
#
_cell.length_a   1.000
_cell.length_b   1.000
_cell.length_c   1.000
_cell.angle_alpha   90.00
_cell.angle_beta   90.00
_cell.angle_gamma   90.00
#
_symmetry.space_group_name_H-M   'P 1'
#
loop_
_entity.id
_entity.type
_entity.pdbx_description
1 polymer ?
#
loop_
_entity_poly.entity_id
_entity_poly.type
_entity_poly.pdbx_seq_one_letter_code
_entity_poly.pdbx_strand_id
1 'polypeptide(L)'
;MHDVELQHAWKTLFGPSIHPAVLNETAVRRAYRRRVLEIHPDVAGAGATPQFLRVTKAYEVLLGACGSSILQSRRASIQDGNVRALPARPLALAQFLYHLGWISWESVQHALRWQAKHRIRIGELAVQSGALTRQQLLRIVEHQRSKERWGRCALRLGLVDASTLSRLVERQTRLQPPVGQYFVQHGLVSSERLAHALALQRQHNELIRENTKPTER
;
A
#
# COMPACT_ATOMS: atom_id res chain seq x y z
N MET A 1 9.19 36.14 4.94
CA MET A 1 9.00 35.37 3.68
C MET A 1 7.92 34.31 3.77
N HIS A 2 7.87 33.46 4.82
CA HIS A 2 6.86 32.39 4.97
C HIS A 2 5.39 32.87 5.03
N ASP A 3 5.12 34.07 5.53
CA ASP A 3 3.76 34.61 5.68
C ASP A 3 3.10 34.97 4.34
N VAL A 4 3.89 35.47 3.37
CA VAL A 4 3.38 35.89 2.04
C VAL A 4 2.96 34.68 1.20
N GLU A 5 3.73 33.59 1.24
CA GLU A 5 3.40 32.34 0.55
C GLU A 5 2.14 31.68 1.13
N LEU A 6 1.98 31.74 2.45
CA LEU A 6 0.82 31.20 3.15
C LEU A 6 -0.46 31.98 2.79
N GLN A 7 -0.37 33.31 2.76
CA GLN A 7 -1.47 34.18 2.34
C GLN A 7 -1.85 33.97 0.86
N HIS A 8 -0.87 33.75 -0.02
CA HIS A 8 -1.11 33.45 -1.43
C HIS A 8 -1.78 32.06 -1.62
N ALA A 9 -1.32 31.06 -0.86
CA ALA A 9 -1.92 29.72 -0.85
C ALA A 9 -3.37 29.75 -0.33
N TRP A 10 -3.63 30.52 0.73
CA TRP A 10 -4.98 30.72 1.26
C TRP A 10 -5.92 31.34 0.22
N LYS A 11 -5.52 32.45 -0.41
CA LYS A 11 -6.31 33.12 -1.45
C LYS A 11 -6.61 32.21 -2.64
N THR A 12 -5.68 31.31 -2.98
CA THR A 12 -5.85 30.37 -4.09
C THR A 12 -6.88 29.27 -3.77
N LEU A 13 -6.94 28.79 -2.52
CA LEU A 13 -7.83 27.70 -2.12
C LEU A 13 -9.21 28.16 -1.63
N PHE A 14 -9.28 29.30 -0.95
CA PHE A 14 -10.49 29.81 -0.28
C PHE A 14 -11.07 31.08 -0.91
N GLY A 15 -10.32 31.77 -1.77
CA GLY A 15 -10.73 33.06 -2.37
C GLY A 15 -10.49 34.27 -1.44
N PRO A 16 -10.73 35.50 -1.93
CA PRO A 16 -10.38 36.74 -1.22
C PRO A 16 -11.29 37.09 -0.03
N SER A 17 -12.47 36.47 0.11
CA SER A 17 -13.51 36.91 1.04
C SER A 17 -13.60 36.11 2.34
N ILE A 18 -12.76 35.09 2.55
CA ILE A 18 -12.82 34.22 3.73
C ILE A 18 -11.68 34.56 4.70
N HIS A 19 -12.01 35.24 5.80
CA HIS A 19 -11.06 35.56 6.87
C HIS A 19 -10.66 34.32 7.69
N PRO A 20 -9.38 34.22 8.11
CA PRO A 20 -8.83 33.02 8.73
C PRO A 20 -9.14 32.98 10.23
N ALA A 21 -10.34 32.51 10.59
CA ALA A 21 -10.61 32.06 11.94
C ALA A 21 -10.55 30.53 11.95
N VAL A 22 -9.39 30.01 12.34
CA VAL A 22 -9.04 28.59 12.54
C VAL A 22 -8.71 27.82 11.25
N LEU A 23 -7.41 27.78 10.92
CA LEU A 23 -6.81 26.76 10.05
C LEU A 23 -7.01 25.38 10.69
N ASN A 24 -8.01 24.63 10.24
CA ASN A 24 -8.15 23.22 10.58
C ASN A 24 -7.95 22.34 9.33
N GLU A 25 -7.27 21.21 9.50
CA GLU A 25 -6.92 20.29 8.41
C GLU A 25 -8.15 19.82 7.62
N THR A 26 -9.28 19.71 8.31
CA THR A 26 -10.57 19.30 7.75
C THR A 26 -11.15 20.34 6.79
N ALA A 27 -11.09 21.64 7.09
CA ALA A 27 -11.53 22.70 6.19
C ALA A 27 -10.61 22.84 4.98
N VAL A 28 -9.28 22.72 5.17
CA VAL A 28 -8.30 22.76 4.07
C VAL A 28 -8.53 21.60 3.10
N ARG A 29 -8.76 20.39 3.62
CA ARG A 29 -9.13 19.21 2.81
C ARG A 29 -10.48 19.34 2.11
N ARG A 30 -11.47 19.95 2.76
CA ARG A 30 -12.80 20.18 2.16
C ARG A 30 -12.72 21.19 1.02
N ALA A 31 -12.00 22.29 1.23
CA ALA A 31 -11.81 23.33 0.21
C ALA A 31 -11.01 22.80 -0.99
N TYR A 32 -9.94 22.03 -0.76
CA TYR A 32 -9.19 21.39 -1.83
C TYR A 32 -10.07 20.44 -2.65
N ARG A 33 -10.85 19.55 -2.00
CA ARG A 33 -11.75 18.61 -2.71
C ARG A 33 -12.77 19.35 -3.58
N ARG A 34 -13.39 20.40 -3.04
CA ARG A 34 -14.32 21.24 -3.80
C ARG A 34 -13.63 21.87 -5.02
N ARG A 35 -12.44 22.45 -4.82
CA ARG A 35 -11.74 23.13 -5.90
C ARG A 35 -11.26 22.17 -6.97
N VAL A 36 -10.69 21.02 -6.58
CA VAL A 36 -10.28 19.97 -7.53
C VAL A 36 -11.44 19.51 -8.40
N LEU A 37 -12.65 19.35 -7.86
CA LEU A 37 -13.82 18.98 -8.66
C LEU A 37 -14.19 20.03 -9.72
N GLU A 38 -13.93 21.32 -9.45
CA GLU A 38 -14.26 22.44 -10.35
C GLU A 38 -13.20 22.65 -11.46
N ILE A 39 -11.95 22.27 -11.23
CA ILE A 39 -10.80 22.53 -12.14
C ILE A 39 -10.05 21.25 -12.54
N HIS A 40 -10.67 20.08 -12.36
CA HIS A 40 -10.05 18.82 -12.76
C HIS A 40 -9.84 18.80 -14.29
N PRO A 41 -8.65 18.42 -14.78
CA PRO A 41 -8.37 18.40 -16.22
C PRO A 41 -9.28 17.44 -17.01
N ASP A 42 -9.82 16.39 -16.37
CA ASP A 42 -10.79 15.48 -17.01
C ASP A 42 -12.18 16.11 -17.20
N VAL A 43 -12.50 17.20 -16.50
CA VAL A 43 -13.80 17.89 -16.59
C VAL A 43 -13.67 19.22 -17.36
N ALA A 44 -12.54 19.91 -17.24
CA ALA A 44 -12.30 21.24 -17.82
C ALA A 44 -11.32 21.25 -19.02
N GLY A 45 -10.78 20.09 -19.41
CA GLY A 45 -9.84 19.94 -20.52
C GLY A 45 -8.39 20.28 -20.19
N ALA A 46 -7.47 20.00 -21.12
CA ALA A 46 -6.01 20.11 -20.95
C ALA A 46 -5.50 21.51 -20.54
N GLY A 47 -6.28 22.57 -20.82
CA GLY A 47 -5.98 23.94 -20.42
C GLY A 47 -6.07 24.21 -18.92
N ALA A 48 -6.72 23.34 -18.14
CA ALA A 48 -6.90 23.49 -16.69
C ALA A 48 -5.68 23.02 -15.87
N THR A 49 -4.71 22.34 -16.49
CA THR A 49 -3.52 21.76 -15.84
C THR A 49 -2.71 22.79 -15.00
N PRO A 50 -2.42 24.01 -15.49
CA PRO A 50 -1.67 25.01 -14.72
C PRO A 50 -2.46 25.57 -13.52
N GLN A 51 -3.79 25.52 -13.57
CA GLN A 51 -4.66 26.00 -12.51
C GLN A 51 -4.85 24.93 -11.43
N PHE A 52 -4.97 23.67 -11.85
CA PHE A 52 -4.92 22.50 -10.97
C PHE A 52 -3.61 22.41 -10.18
N LEU A 53 -2.46 22.58 -10.84
CA LEU A 53 -1.15 22.58 -10.19
C LEU A 53 -1.02 23.71 -9.15
N ARG A 54 -1.57 24.90 -9.43
CA ARG A 54 -1.58 26.02 -8.48
C ARG A 54 -2.41 25.72 -7.23
N VAL A 55 -3.59 25.14 -7.40
CA VAL A 55 -4.47 24.75 -6.28
C VAL A 55 -3.86 23.63 -5.44
N THR A 56 -3.21 22.67 -6.08
CA THR A 56 -2.49 21.59 -5.37
C THR A 56 -1.30 22.12 -4.59
N LYS A 57 -0.50 23.03 -5.17
CA LYS A 57 0.63 23.68 -4.47
C LYS A 57 0.16 24.52 -3.28
N ALA A 58 -0.97 25.22 -3.42
CA ALA A 58 -1.59 25.96 -2.33
C ALA A 58 -2.05 25.06 -1.17
N TYR A 59 -2.68 23.93 -1.50
CA TYR A 59 -3.11 22.93 -0.51
C TYR A 59 -1.92 22.38 0.30
N GLU A 60 -0.78 22.12 -0.35
CA GLU A 60 0.43 21.60 0.30
C GLU A 60 1.07 22.59 1.28
N VAL A 61 1.16 23.87 0.91
CA VAL A 61 1.68 24.93 1.80
C VAL A 61 0.82 25.05 3.06
N LEU A 62 -0.50 25.02 2.89
CA LEU A 62 -1.45 25.13 4.01
C LEU A 62 -1.40 23.89 4.93
N LEU A 63 -1.22 22.69 4.36
CA LEU A 63 -1.05 21.47 5.17
C LEU A 63 0.28 21.44 5.92
N GLY A 64 1.35 22.00 5.33
CA GLY A 64 2.65 22.12 5.98
C GLY A 64 2.62 23.05 7.20
N ALA A 65 1.85 24.13 7.15
CA ALA A 65 1.67 25.05 8.27
C ALA A 65 0.79 24.49 9.41
N CYS A 66 -0.07 23.51 9.11
CA CYS A 66 -0.90 22.82 10.11
C CYS A 66 -0.14 21.76 10.94
N GLY A 67 1.18 21.62 10.78
CA GLY A 67 2.02 20.79 11.66
C GLY A 67 1.92 19.27 11.43
N SER A 68 1.56 18.81 10.22
CA SER A 68 1.49 17.37 9.94
C SER A 68 2.87 16.81 9.55
N SER A 69 3.36 15.83 10.32
CA SER A 69 4.54 14.95 10.09
C SER A 69 4.61 14.27 8.69
N ILE A 70 3.59 14.47 7.85
CA ILE A 70 3.40 13.93 6.50
C ILE A 70 4.46 14.43 5.50
N LEU A 71 5.08 15.60 5.71
CA LEU A 71 6.04 16.18 4.74
C LEU A 71 7.47 15.61 4.82
N GLN A 72 7.84 14.95 5.92
CA GLN A 72 9.09 14.18 5.95
C GLN A 72 9.03 12.98 4.98
N SER A 73 7.86 12.34 4.86
CA SER A 73 7.64 11.21 3.95
C SER A 73 7.38 11.64 2.49
N ARG A 74 6.86 12.86 2.26
CA ARG A 74 6.61 13.39 0.91
C ARG A 74 7.85 13.93 0.18
N ARG A 75 8.86 14.46 0.88
CA ARG A 75 10.12 14.89 0.23
C ARG A 75 10.87 13.71 -0.43
N ALA A 76 10.70 12.49 0.07
CA ALA A 76 11.30 11.30 -0.53
C ALA A 76 10.54 10.78 -1.78
N SER A 77 9.26 11.14 -1.97
CA SER A 77 8.41 10.60 -3.05
C SER A 77 8.25 11.53 -4.26
N ILE A 78 8.66 12.80 -4.14
CA ILE A 78 8.64 13.77 -5.25
C ILE A 78 9.79 13.52 -6.26
N GLN A 79 10.81 12.73 -5.91
CA GLN A 79 11.90 12.38 -6.82
C GLN A 79 11.48 11.47 -8.00
N ASP A 80 10.29 10.84 -7.95
CA ASP A 80 9.83 9.87 -8.96
C ASP A 80 8.73 10.38 -9.92
N GLY A 81 8.40 11.68 -9.90
CA GLY A 81 7.75 12.38 -11.03
C GLY A 81 6.45 11.81 -11.60
N ASN A 82 5.65 11.03 -10.87
CA ASN A 82 4.51 10.35 -11.47
C ASN A 82 3.25 10.40 -10.59
N VAL A 83 2.23 11.15 -11.04
CA VAL A 83 0.85 11.03 -10.54
C VAL A 83 0.32 9.69 -11.09
N ARG A 84 0.38 8.64 -10.28
CA ARG A 84 0.08 7.28 -10.77
C ARG A 84 -1.40 6.97 -10.66
N ALA A 85 -2.08 6.84 -11.79
CA ALA A 85 -3.43 6.27 -11.86
C ALA A 85 -3.45 4.86 -11.23
N LEU A 86 -4.60 4.47 -10.66
CA LEU A 86 -4.81 3.13 -10.12
C LEU A 86 -4.99 2.13 -11.27
N PRO A 87 -4.19 1.05 -11.36
CA PRO A 87 -4.34 0.04 -12.39
C PRO A 87 -5.71 -0.64 -12.37
N ALA A 88 -6.25 -0.95 -13.56
CA ALA A 88 -7.47 -1.72 -13.76
C ALA A 88 -7.28 -3.25 -13.52
N ARG A 89 -6.54 -3.59 -12.46
CA ARG A 89 -6.32 -4.97 -12.01
C ARG A 89 -6.38 -5.03 -10.48
N PRO A 90 -6.63 -6.20 -9.87
CA PRO A 90 -6.54 -6.33 -8.44
C PRO A 90 -5.11 -6.01 -7.97
N LEU A 91 -5.00 -5.25 -6.88
CA LEU A 91 -3.74 -4.82 -6.31
C LEU A 91 -3.55 -5.43 -4.93
N ALA A 92 -2.32 -5.85 -4.63
CA ALA A 92 -1.90 -6.16 -3.27
C ALA A 92 -1.73 -4.86 -2.46
N LEU A 93 -1.82 -4.95 -1.13
CA LEU A 93 -1.86 -3.78 -0.24
C LEU A 93 -0.67 -2.83 -0.45
N ALA A 94 0.54 -3.39 -0.53
CA ALA A 94 1.75 -2.59 -0.74
C ALA A 94 1.75 -1.87 -2.10
N GLN A 95 1.26 -2.53 -3.16
CA GLN A 95 1.12 -1.89 -4.48
C GLN A 95 0.05 -0.79 -4.44
N PHE A 96 -1.07 -1.05 -3.77
CA PHE A 96 -2.15 -0.09 -3.63
C PHE A 96 -1.68 1.17 -2.89
N LEU A 97 -1.00 1.02 -1.74
CA LEU A 97 -0.42 2.13 -0.99
C LEU A 97 0.63 2.91 -1.79
N TYR A 98 1.40 2.22 -2.64
CA TYR A 98 2.34 2.87 -3.56
C TYR A 98 1.62 3.71 -4.62
N HIS A 99 0.56 3.19 -5.25
CA HIS A 99 -0.24 3.94 -6.21
C HIS A 99 -0.98 5.13 -5.58
N LEU A 100 -1.39 5.01 -4.31
CA LEU A 100 -1.93 6.14 -3.54
C LEU A 100 -0.87 7.20 -3.17
N GLY A 101 0.41 6.92 -3.40
CA GLY A 101 1.52 7.81 -3.02
C GLY A 101 1.75 7.88 -1.50
N TRP A 102 1.28 6.90 -0.74
CA TRP A 102 1.46 6.87 0.73
C TRP A 102 2.82 6.29 1.13
N ILE A 103 3.42 5.46 0.28
CA ILE A 103 4.72 4.84 0.49
C ILE A 103 5.53 4.84 -0.81
N SER A 104 6.87 4.84 -0.70
CA SER A 104 7.78 4.74 -1.85
C SER A 104 7.91 3.30 -2.36
N TRP A 105 8.44 3.13 -3.58
CA TRP A 105 8.76 1.79 -4.10
C TRP A 105 9.84 1.09 -3.25
N GLU A 106 10.84 1.84 -2.77
CA GLU A 106 11.83 1.33 -1.83
C GLU A 106 11.17 0.78 -0.55
N SER A 107 10.19 1.50 -0.02
CA SER A 107 9.42 1.05 1.15
C SER A 107 8.68 -0.27 0.87
N VAL A 108 8.13 -0.44 -0.34
CA VAL A 108 7.53 -1.72 -0.78
C VAL A 108 8.58 -2.83 -0.80
N GLN A 109 9.75 -2.58 -1.40
CA GLN A 109 10.84 -3.57 -1.47
C GLN A 109 11.32 -3.97 -0.06
N HIS A 110 11.49 -3.02 0.85
CA HIS A 110 11.88 -3.30 2.23
C HIS A 110 10.82 -4.12 2.97
N ALA A 111 9.53 -3.77 2.83
CA ALA A 111 8.44 -4.52 3.44
C ALA A 111 8.37 -5.97 2.94
N LEU A 112 8.56 -6.20 1.63
CA LEU A 112 8.58 -7.55 1.06
C LEU A 112 9.79 -8.37 1.54
N ARG A 113 10.98 -7.76 1.60
CA ARG A 113 12.18 -8.41 2.16
C ARG A 113 12.01 -8.74 3.64
N TRP A 114 11.43 -7.82 4.41
CA TRP A 114 11.09 -8.03 5.82
C TRP A 114 10.11 -9.20 5.96
N GLN A 115 9.05 -9.24 5.16
CA GLN A 115 8.05 -10.31 5.21
C GLN A 115 8.63 -11.67 4.84
N ALA A 116 9.56 -11.71 3.89
CA ALA A 116 10.27 -12.93 3.49
C ALA A 116 11.20 -13.43 4.59
N LYS A 117 11.94 -12.52 5.26
CA LYS A 117 12.82 -12.87 6.39
C LYS A 117 12.07 -13.47 7.59
N HIS A 118 10.84 -13.05 7.82
CA HIS A 118 10.00 -13.55 8.92
C HIS A 118 9.21 -14.81 8.58
N ARG A 119 9.32 -15.33 7.35
CA ARG A 119 8.62 -16.56 6.96
C ARG A 119 9.40 -17.77 7.45
N ILE A 120 8.86 -18.49 8.44
CA ILE A 120 9.41 -19.77 8.90
C ILE A 120 9.54 -20.75 7.73
N ARG A 121 10.64 -21.52 7.66
CA ARG A 121 10.81 -22.52 6.61
C ARG A 121 9.79 -23.63 6.81
N ILE A 122 9.11 -24.05 5.74
CA ILE A 122 8.02 -25.02 5.85
C ILE A 122 8.47 -26.37 6.42
N GLY A 123 9.71 -26.79 6.13
CA GLY A 123 10.29 -28.02 6.71
C GLY A 123 10.55 -27.92 8.21
N GLU A 124 11.01 -26.77 8.69
CA GLU A 124 11.17 -26.52 10.13
C GLU A 124 9.80 -26.49 10.82
N LEU A 125 8.81 -25.84 10.19
CA LEU A 125 7.44 -25.83 10.68
C LEU A 125 6.84 -27.24 10.75
N ALA A 126 7.14 -28.11 9.78
CA ALA A 126 6.69 -29.50 9.77
C ALA A 126 7.25 -30.31 10.94
N VAL A 127 8.51 -30.09 11.31
CA VAL A 127 9.12 -30.71 12.49
C VAL A 127 8.50 -30.16 13.78
N GLN A 128 8.36 -28.84 13.88
CA GLN A 128 7.73 -28.20 15.05
C GLN A 128 6.26 -28.60 15.24
N SER A 129 5.55 -28.94 14.17
CA SER A 129 4.16 -29.41 14.23
C SER A 129 4.02 -30.91 14.44
N GLY A 130 5.12 -31.66 14.58
CA GLY A 130 5.12 -33.12 14.69
C GLY A 130 4.71 -33.85 13.40
N ALA A 131 4.63 -33.14 12.26
CA ALA A 131 4.29 -33.74 10.97
C ALA A 131 5.48 -34.49 10.36
N LEU A 132 6.70 -34.14 10.76
CA LEU A 132 7.94 -34.79 10.33
C LEU A 132 8.90 -34.93 11.51
N THR A 133 9.75 -35.95 11.48
CA THR A 133 10.95 -36.01 12.32
C THR A 133 12.10 -35.24 11.68
N ARG A 134 13.13 -34.91 12.48
CA ARG A 134 14.35 -34.27 11.97
C ARG A 134 15.05 -35.12 10.90
N GLN A 135 15.04 -36.44 11.06
CA GLN A 135 15.60 -37.38 10.08
C GLN A 135 14.82 -37.36 8.77
N GLN A 136 13.48 -37.35 8.82
CA GLN A 136 12.66 -37.25 7.62
C GLN A 136 12.87 -35.91 6.89
N LEU A 137 13.04 -34.81 7.63
CA LEU A 137 13.38 -33.51 7.03
C LEU A 137 14.70 -33.55 6.26
N LEU A 138 15.76 -34.13 6.85
CA LEU A 138 17.06 -34.28 6.19
C LEU A 138 16.95 -35.13 4.91
N ARG A 139 16.23 -36.25 4.98
CA ARG A 139 15.96 -37.10 3.83
C ARG A 139 15.27 -36.34 2.69
N ILE A 140 14.34 -35.42 2.99
CA ILE A 140 13.72 -34.58 1.96
C ILE A 140 14.74 -33.66 1.30
N VAL A 141 15.61 -33.02 2.09
CA VAL A 141 16.64 -32.10 1.58
C VAL A 141 17.64 -32.84 0.70
N GLU A 142 18.09 -34.03 1.12
CA GLU A 142 19.05 -34.86 0.39
C GLU A 142 18.50 -35.35 -0.97
N HIS A 143 17.23 -35.72 -1.01
CA HIS A 143 16.58 -36.23 -2.22
C HIS A 143 15.86 -35.15 -3.03
N GLN A 144 15.96 -33.86 -2.64
CA GLN A 144 15.36 -32.75 -3.37
C GLN A 144 16.09 -32.55 -4.69
N ARG A 145 15.36 -32.66 -5.81
CA ARG A 145 15.94 -32.43 -7.13
C ARG A 145 16.19 -30.94 -7.35
N SER A 146 17.13 -30.62 -8.24
CA SER A 146 17.35 -29.22 -8.65
C SER A 146 16.04 -28.57 -9.12
N LYS A 147 15.76 -27.36 -8.62
CA LYS A 147 14.53 -26.58 -8.86
C LYS A 147 13.21 -27.24 -8.40
N GLU A 148 13.24 -28.40 -7.74
CA GLU A 148 12.05 -29.00 -7.15
C GLU A 148 11.61 -28.21 -5.91
N ARG A 149 10.31 -27.98 -5.74
CA ARG A 149 9.79 -27.38 -4.51
C ARG A 149 9.86 -28.39 -3.37
N TRP A 150 10.31 -27.97 -2.20
CA TRP A 150 10.43 -28.84 -1.01
C TRP A 150 9.17 -29.67 -0.75
N GLY A 151 7.98 -29.06 -0.78
CA GLY A 151 6.72 -29.77 -0.54
C GLY A 151 6.40 -30.85 -1.59
N ARG A 152 6.83 -30.64 -2.85
CA ARG A 152 6.66 -31.65 -3.92
C ARG A 152 7.60 -32.84 -3.70
N CYS A 153 8.84 -32.58 -3.26
CA CYS A 153 9.77 -33.63 -2.86
C CYS A 153 9.19 -34.43 -1.68
N ALA A 154 8.67 -33.75 -0.66
CA ALA A 154 8.10 -34.37 0.53
C ALA A 154 6.90 -35.30 0.20
N LEU A 155 6.01 -34.87 -0.71
CA LEU A 155 4.92 -35.71 -1.24
C LEU A 155 5.45 -36.91 -2.03
N ARG A 156 6.42 -36.69 -2.92
CA ARG A 156 7.02 -37.74 -3.75
C ARG A 156 7.70 -38.84 -2.91
N LEU A 157 8.28 -38.47 -1.78
CA LEU A 157 8.91 -39.41 -0.84
C LEU A 157 7.90 -40.11 0.07
N GLY A 158 6.62 -39.75 0.02
CA GLY A 158 5.57 -40.30 0.90
C GLY A 158 5.74 -39.93 2.37
N LEU A 159 6.57 -38.92 2.67
CA LEU A 159 6.86 -38.50 4.05
C LEU A 159 5.79 -37.55 4.60
N VAL A 160 5.02 -36.92 3.72
CA VAL A 160 3.81 -36.17 4.01
C VAL A 160 2.79 -36.47 2.91
N ASP A 161 1.51 -36.39 3.25
CA ASP A 161 0.42 -36.44 2.30
C ASP A 161 -0.06 -35.02 1.89
N ALA A 162 -0.95 -34.96 0.91
CA ALA A 162 -1.47 -33.68 0.39
C ALA A 162 -2.23 -32.88 1.47
N SER A 163 -2.93 -33.57 2.37
CA SER A 163 -3.70 -32.94 3.44
C SER A 163 -2.78 -32.28 4.48
N THR A 164 -1.73 -32.98 4.91
CA THR A 164 -0.73 -32.48 5.85
C THR A 164 0.05 -31.33 5.23
N LEU A 165 0.49 -31.44 3.97
CA LEU A 165 1.18 -30.34 3.29
C LEU A 165 0.29 -29.09 3.20
N SER A 166 -1.00 -29.25 2.89
CA SER A 166 -1.94 -28.12 2.81
C SER A 166 -2.10 -27.44 4.17
N ARG A 167 -2.27 -28.21 5.26
CA ARG A 167 -2.31 -27.70 6.63
C ARG A 167 -1.02 -26.97 7.02
N LEU A 168 0.15 -27.48 6.60
CA LEU A 168 1.44 -26.83 6.85
C LEU A 168 1.56 -25.49 6.12
N VAL A 169 1.16 -25.42 4.85
CA VAL A 169 1.16 -24.17 4.06
C VAL A 169 0.20 -23.14 4.67
N GLU A 170 -0.98 -23.58 5.08
CA GLU A 170 -1.98 -22.72 5.72
C GLU A 170 -1.45 -22.17 7.06
N ARG A 171 -0.87 -23.03 7.91
CA ARG A 171 -0.23 -22.62 9.16
C ARG A 171 0.95 -21.68 8.92
N GLN A 172 1.81 -21.96 7.94
CA GLN A 172 2.91 -21.07 7.56
C GLN A 172 2.42 -19.69 7.14
N THR A 173 1.30 -19.64 6.41
CA THR A 173 0.69 -18.39 5.95
C THR A 173 0.13 -17.59 7.12
N ARG A 174 -0.55 -18.23 8.08
CA ARG A 174 -1.03 -17.58 9.32
C ARG A 174 0.08 -17.02 10.19
N LEU A 175 1.21 -17.72 10.28
CA LEU A 175 2.37 -17.29 11.07
C LEU A 175 3.15 -16.15 10.40
N GLN A 176 3.00 -15.97 9.09
CA GLN A 176 3.70 -14.91 8.38
C GLN A 176 3.08 -13.55 8.73
N PRO A 177 3.88 -12.58 9.19
CA PRO A 177 3.33 -11.28 9.55
C PRO A 177 2.77 -10.56 8.31
N PRO A 178 1.66 -9.83 8.43
CA PRO A 178 1.09 -9.09 7.33
C PRO A 178 2.01 -7.94 6.92
N VAL A 179 2.15 -7.70 5.61
CA VAL A 179 3.02 -6.61 5.10
C VAL A 179 2.63 -5.23 5.64
N GLY A 180 1.35 -5.02 5.96
CA GLY A 180 0.85 -3.79 6.59
C GLY A 180 1.52 -3.47 7.94
N GLN A 181 1.88 -4.51 8.71
CA GLN A 181 2.53 -4.35 10.01
C GLN A 181 3.89 -3.65 9.87
N TYR A 182 4.65 -3.95 8.81
CA TYR A 182 5.91 -3.27 8.53
C TYR A 182 5.73 -1.76 8.41
N PHE A 183 4.72 -1.32 7.65
CA PHE A 183 4.47 0.12 7.44
C PHE A 183 4.08 0.85 8.72
N VAL A 184 3.35 0.18 9.63
CA VAL A 184 3.00 0.75 10.93
C VAL A 184 4.21 0.82 11.85
N GLN A 185 4.97 -0.27 11.98
CA GLN A 185 6.13 -0.34 12.87
C GLN A 185 7.23 0.66 12.49
N HIS A 186 7.37 0.97 11.20
CA HIS A 186 8.37 1.93 10.70
C HIS A 186 7.80 3.35 10.54
N GLY A 187 6.59 3.63 11.05
CA GLY A 187 5.99 4.97 11.04
C GLY A 187 5.57 5.48 9.66
N LEU A 188 5.56 4.63 8.63
CA LEU A 188 5.22 5.00 7.26
C LEU A 188 3.71 5.23 7.08
N VAL A 189 2.88 4.44 7.78
CA VAL A 189 1.42 4.55 7.78
C VAL A 189 0.90 4.25 9.18
N SER A 190 0.05 5.12 9.75
CA SER A 190 -0.61 4.85 11.04
C SER A 190 -1.62 3.70 10.94
N SER A 191 -1.91 3.01 12.05
CA SER A 191 -2.89 1.90 12.10
C SER A 191 -4.27 2.29 11.54
N GLU A 192 -4.78 3.47 11.87
CA GLU A 192 -6.08 3.96 11.37
C GLU A 192 -6.08 4.14 9.85
N ARG A 193 -5.05 4.81 9.32
CA ARG A 193 -4.87 4.98 7.88
C ARG A 193 -4.71 3.64 7.17
N LEU A 194 -4.00 2.69 7.76
CA LEU A 194 -3.85 1.34 7.20
C LEU A 194 -5.21 0.64 7.09
N ALA A 195 -6.04 0.72 8.14
CA ALA A 195 -7.40 0.16 8.13
C ALA A 195 -8.27 0.80 7.03
N HIS A 196 -8.20 2.11 6.87
CA HIS A 196 -8.88 2.82 5.79
C HIS A 196 -8.39 2.39 4.40
N ALA A 197 -7.07 2.27 4.21
CA ALA A 197 -6.50 1.78 2.95
C ALA A 197 -6.94 0.36 2.60
N LEU A 198 -7.03 -0.53 3.60
CA LEU A 198 -7.53 -1.89 3.42
C LEU A 198 -9.01 -1.93 2.99
N ALA A 199 -9.83 -0.99 3.46
CA ALA A 199 -11.21 -0.86 3.01
C ALA A 199 -11.28 -0.40 1.53
N LEU A 200 -10.54 0.67 1.20
CA LEU A 200 -10.48 1.18 -0.18
C LEU A 200 -9.93 0.15 -1.17
N GLN A 201 -8.88 -0.59 -0.78
CA GLN A 201 -8.29 -1.63 -1.59
C GLN A 201 -9.28 -2.78 -1.87
N ARG A 202 -10.07 -3.18 -0.87
CA ARG A 202 -11.11 -4.21 -1.02
C ARG A 202 -12.15 -3.77 -2.03
N GLN A 203 -12.69 -2.56 -1.86
CA GLN A 203 -13.66 -1.97 -2.78
C GLN A 203 -13.10 -1.87 -4.21
N HIS A 204 -11.86 -1.40 -4.38
CA HIS A 204 -11.19 -1.38 -5.68
C HIS A 204 -11.11 -2.78 -6.31
N ASN A 205 -10.64 -3.77 -5.55
CA ASN A 205 -10.49 -5.13 -6.05
C ASN A 205 -11.84 -5.79 -6.37
N GLU A 206 -12.90 -5.47 -5.64
CA GLU A 206 -14.27 -5.92 -5.89
C GLU A 206 -14.80 -5.35 -7.21
N LEU A 207 -14.71 -4.04 -7.41
CA LEU A 207 -15.12 -3.37 -8.65
C LEU A 207 -14.40 -3.93 -9.88
N ILE A 208 -13.08 -4.19 -9.76
CA ILE A 208 -12.33 -4.79 -10.84
C ILE A 208 -12.82 -6.21 -11.16
N ARG A 209 -13.11 -7.02 -10.13
CA ARG A 209 -13.62 -8.39 -10.35
C ARG A 209 -14.97 -8.39 -11.04
N GLU A 210 -15.86 -7.49 -10.64
CA GLU A 210 -17.19 -7.34 -11.24
C GLU A 210 -17.10 -6.95 -12.72
N ASN A 211 -16.25 -5.97 -13.05
CA ASN A 211 -16.04 -5.52 -14.43
C ASN A 211 -15.33 -6.55 -15.32
N THR A 212 -14.65 -7.54 -14.73
CA THR A 212 -13.98 -8.62 -15.48
C THR A 212 -14.82 -9.89 -15.64
N LYS A 213 -16.03 -9.96 -15.06
CA LYS A 213 -16.94 -11.07 -15.34
C LYS A 213 -17.39 -10.98 -16.80
N PRO A 214 -17.26 -12.04 -17.62
CA PRO A 214 -17.83 -12.02 -18.96
C PRO A 214 -19.33 -11.82 -18.83
N THR A 215 -19.85 -10.81 -19.54
CA THR A 215 -21.29 -10.63 -19.73
C THR A 215 -21.82 -11.88 -20.41
N GLU A 216 -22.43 -12.79 -19.64
CA GLU A 216 -23.24 -13.86 -20.21
C GLU A 216 -24.43 -13.20 -20.92
N ARG A 217 -24.37 -13.17 -22.25
CA ARG A 217 -25.49 -12.90 -23.16
C ARG A 217 -25.69 -14.14 -24.02
#